data_AF-A0A1G7SM89-F1
#
_entry.id   AF-A0A1G7SM89-F1
#
_cell.length_a   1.000
_cell.length_b   1.000
_cell.length_c   1.000
_cell.angle_alpha   90.00
_cell.angle_beta   90.00
_cell.angle_gamma   90.00
#
_symmetry.space_group_name_H-M   'P 1'
#
loop_
_entity.id
_entity.type
_entity.pdbx_description
1 polymer ?
#
loop_
_entity_poly.entity_id
_entity_poly.type
_entity_poly.pdbx_seq_one_letter_code
_entity_poly.pdbx_strand_id
1 'polypeptide(L)'
;MSDIKIEELLKQVNQELNQLFETVNTLSEEVTRLTNENNRLRMQQYQAVEQMELNSLKDKEDQDSQTISQPEQTLKNRQSGQARLQTFYNDGIHICHHYFGSKRETNEECIFCQDIIDSLGEQ
;
A
#
# COMPACT_ATOMS: atom_id res chain seq x y z
N MET A 1 -19.36 50.70 -23.91
CA MET A 1 -20.32 49.59 -23.71
C MET A 1 -19.70 48.21 -24.03
N SER A 2 -18.82 48.09 -25.02
CA SER A 2 -18.10 46.85 -25.34
C SER A 2 -17.12 46.40 -24.25
N ASP A 3 -16.37 47.34 -23.66
CA ASP A 3 -15.27 47.00 -22.72
C ASP A 3 -15.78 46.43 -21.39
N ILE A 4 -16.91 46.93 -20.89
CA ILE A 4 -17.59 46.42 -19.68
C ILE A 4 -18.02 44.96 -19.87
N LYS A 5 -18.43 44.59 -21.08
CA LYS A 5 -18.86 43.21 -21.38
C LYS A 5 -17.69 42.24 -21.45
N ILE A 6 -16.53 42.70 -21.89
CA ILE A 6 -15.28 41.93 -21.88
C ILE A 6 -14.79 41.72 -20.45
N GLU A 7 -14.86 42.74 -19.60
CA GLU A 7 -14.48 42.63 -18.18
C GLU A 7 -15.36 41.63 -17.42
N GLU A 8 -16.68 41.66 -17.66
CA GLU A 8 -17.62 40.71 -17.05
C GLU A 8 -17.38 39.26 -17.52
N LEU A 9 -17.10 39.07 -18.82
CA LEU A 9 -16.70 37.78 -19.38
C LEU A 9 -15.39 37.26 -18.77
N LEU A 10 -14.37 38.11 -18.63
CA LEU A 10 -13.10 37.74 -17.98
C LEU A 10 -13.32 37.35 -16.51
N LYS A 11 -14.21 38.04 -15.80
CA LYS A 11 -14.57 37.69 -14.43
C LYS A 11 -15.25 36.33 -14.35
N GLN A 12 -16.18 36.03 -15.26
CA GLN A 12 -16.85 34.72 -15.32
C GLN A 12 -15.85 33.60 -15.61
N VAL A 13 -14.98 33.75 -16.62
CA VAL A 13 -13.96 32.75 -16.95
C VAL A 13 -13.02 32.52 -15.78
N ASN A 14 -12.58 33.56 -15.08
CA ASN A 14 -11.74 33.40 -13.89
C ASN A 14 -12.46 32.65 -12.75
N GLN A 15 -13.76 32.90 -12.56
CA GLN A 15 -14.56 32.16 -11.57
C GLN A 15 -14.69 30.68 -11.93
N GLU A 16 -14.97 30.37 -13.19
CA GLU A 16 -15.05 28.98 -13.68
C GLU A 16 -13.70 28.26 -13.57
N LEU A 17 -12.60 28.94 -13.89
CA LEU A 17 -11.24 28.40 -13.72
C LEU A 17 -10.95 28.08 -12.26
N ASN A 18 -11.29 28.96 -11.33
CA ASN A 18 -11.08 28.72 -9.90
C ASN A 18 -11.88 27.51 -9.41
N GLN A 19 -13.15 27.39 -9.81
CA GLN A 19 -13.99 26.23 -9.49
C GLN A 19 -13.41 24.93 -10.07
N LEU A 20 -12.86 24.99 -11.27
CA LEU A 20 -12.19 23.85 -11.89
C LEU A 20 -10.92 23.46 -11.12
N PHE A 21 -10.10 24.42 -10.70
CA PHE A 21 -8.93 24.17 -9.86
C PHE A 21 -9.31 23.52 -8.53
N GLU A 22 -10.35 24.01 -7.87
CA GLU A 22 -10.87 23.40 -6.63
C GLU A 22 -11.31 21.95 -6.87
N THR A 23 -12.07 21.70 -7.94
CA THR A 23 -12.53 20.36 -8.30
C THR A 23 -11.38 19.41 -8.58
N VAL A 24 -10.35 19.86 -9.30
CA VAL A 24 -9.15 19.07 -9.61
C VAL A 24 -8.37 18.74 -8.34
N ASN A 25 -8.24 19.69 -7.42
CA ASN A 25 -7.56 19.46 -6.14
C ASN A 25 -8.31 18.41 -5.30
N THR A 26 -9.63 18.57 -5.15
CA THR A 26 -10.46 17.58 -4.44
C THR A 26 -10.37 16.20 -5.07
N LEU A 27 -10.39 16.11 -6.41
CA LEU A 27 -10.22 14.84 -7.10
C LEU A 27 -8.84 14.22 -6.84
N SER A 28 -7.78 15.03 -6.84
CA SER A 28 -6.42 14.57 -6.53
C SER A 28 -6.30 14.02 -5.11
N GLU A 29 -6.93 14.67 -4.14
CA GLU A 29 -7.00 14.21 -2.75
C GLU A 29 -7.74 12.86 -2.65
N GLU A 30 -8.89 12.73 -3.32
CA GLU A 30 -9.66 11.49 -3.33
C GLU A 30 -8.92 10.33 -4.00
N VAL A 31 -8.22 10.59 -5.12
CA VAL A 31 -7.37 9.59 -5.78
C VAL A 31 -6.27 9.11 -4.84
N THR A 32 -5.64 10.03 -4.12
CA THR A 32 -4.60 9.70 -3.12
C THR A 32 -5.19 8.85 -1.99
N ARG A 33 -6.35 9.24 -1.47
CA ARG A 33 -7.06 8.51 -0.41
C ARG A 33 -7.39 7.08 -0.85
N LEU A 34 -8.00 6.92 -2.02
CA LEU A 34 -8.39 5.62 -2.57
C LEU A 34 -7.17 4.74 -2.90
N THR A 35 -6.08 5.33 -3.36
CA THR A 35 -4.83 4.60 -3.61
C THR A 35 -4.26 4.02 -2.31
N ASN A 36 -4.21 4.84 -1.25
CA ASN A 36 -3.74 4.38 0.07
C ASN A 36 -4.66 3.31 0.67
N GLU A 37 -5.98 3.45 0.49
CA GLU A 37 -6.96 2.44 0.91
C GLU A 37 -6.77 1.12 0.14
N ASN A 38 -6.60 1.19 -1.19
CA ASN A 38 -6.33 0.02 -2.02
C ASN A 38 -5.05 -0.70 -1.59
N ASN A 39 -3.98 0.04 -1.31
CA ASN A 39 -2.71 -0.52 -0.84
C ASN A 39 -2.89 -1.29 0.49
N ARG A 40 -3.64 -0.71 1.45
CA ARG A 40 -3.95 -1.38 2.72
C ARG A 40 -4.77 -2.65 2.51
N LEU A 41 -5.77 -2.59 1.64
CA LEU A 41 -6.59 -3.75 1.29
C LEU A 41 -5.76 -4.86 0.63
N ARG A 42 -4.86 -4.52 -0.29
CA ARG A 42 -3.91 -5.47 -0.88
C ARG A 42 -3.11 -6.16 0.23
N MET A 43 -2.48 -5.40 1.12
CA MET A 43 -1.69 -5.94 2.23
C MET A 43 -2.50 -6.90 3.12
N GLN A 44 -3.73 -6.51 3.48
CA GLN A 44 -4.63 -7.36 4.29
C GLN A 44 -5.05 -8.63 3.54
N GLN A 45 -5.35 -8.52 2.24
CA GLN A 45 -5.71 -9.66 1.41
C GLN A 45 -4.57 -10.68 1.37
N TYR A 46 -3.32 -10.22 1.19
CA TYR A 46 -2.16 -11.11 1.20
C TYR A 46 -2.00 -11.83 2.54
N GLN A 47 -2.16 -11.11 3.66
CA GLN A 47 -2.12 -11.71 4.99
C GLN A 47 -3.22 -12.76 5.19
N ALA A 48 -4.44 -12.48 4.73
CA ALA A 48 -5.57 -13.41 4.85
C ALA A 48 -5.33 -14.68 4.02
N VAL A 49 -4.87 -14.55 2.78
CA VAL A 49 -4.52 -15.70 1.92
C VAL A 49 -3.41 -16.54 2.56
N GLU A 50 -2.39 -15.90 3.13
CA GLU A 50 -1.30 -16.61 3.82
C GLU A 50 -1.81 -17.43 5.01
N GLN A 51 -2.70 -16.86 5.82
CA GLN A 51 -3.29 -17.58 6.95
C GLN A 51 -4.14 -18.76 6.49
N MET A 52 -4.88 -18.63 5.39
CA MET A 52 -5.67 -19.72 4.80
C MET A 52 -4.77 -20.84 4.27
N GLU A 53 -3.69 -20.50 3.57
CA GLU A 53 -2.69 -21.47 3.09
C GLU A 53 -2.04 -22.21 4.27
N LEU A 54 -1.63 -21.47 5.31
CA LEU A 54 -1.02 -22.06 6.50
C LEU A 54 -1.98 -22.99 7.25
N ASN A 55 -3.25 -22.61 7.38
CA ASN A 55 -4.26 -23.45 8.03
C ASN A 55 -4.57 -24.71 7.19
N SER A 56 -4.64 -24.58 5.87
CA SER A 56 -4.84 -25.71 4.95
C SER A 56 -3.68 -26.72 4.98
N LEU A 57 -2.47 -26.26 5.29
CA LEU A 57 -1.30 -27.13 5.48
C LEU A 57 -1.37 -27.88 6.82
N LYS A 58 -1.77 -27.19 7.90
CA LYS A 58 -1.96 -27.80 9.23
C LYS A 58 -3.04 -28.87 9.23
N ASP A 59 -4.16 -28.63 8.55
CA ASP A 59 -5.26 -29.60 8.44
C ASP A 59 -4.86 -30.89 7.71
N LYS A 60 -3.83 -30.82 6.84
CA LYS A 60 -3.26 -31.98 6.15
C LYS A 60 -2.24 -32.73 7.02
N GLU A 61 -1.49 -32.03 7.85
CA GLU A 61 -0.55 -32.63 8.81
C GLU A 61 -1.26 -33.35 9.96
N ASP A 62 -2.43 -32.84 10.41
CA ASP A 62 -3.22 -33.50 11.45
C ASP A 62 -3.89 -34.82 11.00
N GLN A 63 -3.97 -35.08 9.67
CA GLN A 63 -4.44 -36.37 9.13
C GLN A 63 -3.33 -37.41 8.95
N ASP A 64 -2.05 -37.01 8.91
CA ASP A 64 -0.91 -37.91 8.69
C ASP A 64 -0.01 -37.89 9.92
N SER A 65 -0.24 -38.83 10.83
CA SER A 65 0.38 -38.88 12.16
C SER A 65 1.92 -38.81 12.15
N GLN A 66 2.45 -37.97 13.06
CA GLN A 66 3.76 -38.11 13.71
C GLN A 66 5.00 -38.24 12.81
N THR A 67 5.58 -37.15 12.28
CA THR A 67 7.05 -37.01 12.24
C THR A 67 7.52 -35.56 12.08
N ILE A 68 8.14 -35.03 13.13
CA ILE A 68 9.30 -34.12 13.17
C ILE A 68 9.66 -33.41 11.85
N SER A 69 9.40 -32.10 11.73
CA SER A 69 10.27 -31.08 11.07
C SER A 69 9.71 -29.65 11.19
N GLN A 70 9.68 -29.11 12.41
CA GLN A 70 9.22 -27.72 12.65
C GLN A 70 10.13 -26.59 12.10
N PRO A 71 11.47 -26.71 11.90
CA PRO A 71 12.30 -25.57 11.50
C PRO A 71 12.15 -25.16 10.02
N GLU A 72 12.05 -26.13 9.10
CA GLU A 72 12.04 -25.83 7.65
C GLU A 72 10.77 -25.11 7.20
N GLN A 73 9.62 -25.43 7.81
CA GLN A 73 8.36 -24.75 7.50
C GLN A 73 8.33 -23.32 8.05
N THR A 74 8.89 -23.07 9.24
CA THR A 74 8.97 -21.70 9.77
C THR A 74 9.91 -20.85 8.93
N LEU A 75 11.02 -21.41 8.44
CA LEU A 75 11.96 -20.71 7.57
C LEU A 75 11.34 -20.40 6.20
N LYS A 76 10.63 -21.35 5.57
CA LYS A 76 9.92 -21.10 4.31
C LYS A 76 8.84 -20.03 4.45
N ASN A 77 8.06 -20.06 5.53
CA ASN A 77 7.03 -19.05 5.80
C ASN A 77 7.62 -17.66 6.10
N ARG A 78 8.79 -17.59 6.76
CA ARG A 78 9.51 -16.33 6.97
C ARG A 78 10.05 -15.75 5.67
N GLN A 79 10.65 -16.59 4.83
CA GLN A 79 11.15 -16.19 3.51
C GLN A 79 10.02 -15.69 2.59
N SER A 80 8.82 -16.30 2.65
CA SER A 80 7.65 -15.80 1.91
C SER A 80 7.14 -14.46 2.45
N GLY A 81 7.12 -14.27 3.77
CA GLY A 81 6.72 -13.01 4.41
C GLY A 81 7.66 -11.85 4.08
N GLN A 82 8.98 -12.08 4.14
CA GLN A 82 10.00 -11.08 3.79
C GLN A 82 9.90 -10.67 2.31
N ALA A 83 9.83 -11.64 1.40
CA ALA A 83 9.73 -11.35 -0.04
C ALA A 83 8.45 -10.56 -0.39
N ARG A 84 7.34 -10.83 0.31
CA ARG A 84 6.10 -10.05 0.18
C ARG A 84 6.25 -8.61 0.65
N LEU A 85 6.82 -8.39 1.84
CA LEU A 85 7.05 -7.04 2.35
C LEU A 85 8.02 -6.25 1.45
N GLN A 86 9.06 -6.91 0.92
CA GLN A 86 9.95 -6.33 -0.08
C GLN A 86 9.19 -5.92 -1.35
N THR A 87 8.21 -6.72 -1.79
CA THR A 87 7.39 -6.40 -2.96
C THR A 87 6.60 -5.13 -2.74
N PHE A 88 5.92 -4.98 -1.60
CA PHE A 88 5.20 -3.73 -1.28
C PHE A 88 6.13 -2.53 -1.16
N TYR A 89 7.31 -2.72 -0.56
CA TYR A 89 8.30 -1.67 -0.47
C TYR A 89 8.77 -1.22 -1.86
N ASN A 90 9.05 -2.16 -2.76
CA ASN A 90 9.46 -1.89 -4.14
C ASN A 90 8.34 -1.25 -4.98
N ASP A 91 7.07 -1.59 -4.70
CA ASP A 91 5.88 -0.94 -5.27
C ASP A 91 5.73 0.52 -4.79
N GLY A 92 6.62 1.00 -3.91
CA GLY A 92 6.57 2.35 -3.36
C GLY A 92 5.51 2.48 -2.28
N ILE A 93 5.26 1.43 -1.49
CA ILE A 93 4.28 1.45 -0.40
C ILE A 93 5.03 1.30 0.93
N HIS A 94 4.68 2.13 1.90
CA HIS A 94 5.21 2.01 3.25
C HIS A 94 4.65 0.78 3.97
N ILE A 95 5.54 -0.05 4.48
CA ILE A 95 5.23 -1.21 5.33
C ILE A 95 5.43 -0.92 6.82
N CYS A 96 6.02 0.23 7.16
CA CYS A 96 6.27 0.62 8.54
C CYS A 96 4.99 1.07 9.25
N HIS A 97 4.99 0.98 10.58
CA HIS A 97 3.82 1.33 11.39
C HIS A 97 3.39 2.79 11.21
N HIS A 98 4.35 3.70 10.98
CA HIS A 98 4.10 5.13 10.92
C HIS A 98 3.30 5.53 9.66
N TYR A 99 3.61 4.92 8.52
CA TYR A 99 3.05 5.28 7.22
C TYR A 99 2.29 4.13 6.56
N PHE A 100 1.83 3.15 7.34
CA PHE A 100 1.35 1.87 6.82
C PHE A 100 0.33 1.99 5.67
N GLY A 101 0.69 1.40 4.52
CA GLY A 101 -0.10 1.34 3.29
C GLY A 101 -0.17 2.65 2.50
N SER A 102 0.48 3.72 2.96
CA SER A 102 0.58 4.96 2.18
C SER A 102 1.65 4.86 1.09
N LYS A 103 1.47 5.64 0.03
CA LYS A 103 2.43 5.77 -1.06
C LYS A 103 3.68 6.53 -0.59
N ARG A 104 4.86 6.00 -0.94
CA ARG A 104 6.17 6.67 -0.81
C ARG A 104 6.33 7.75 -1.86
N GLU A 105 7.04 8.81 -1.51
CA GLU A 105 7.48 9.80 -2.47
C GLU A 105 8.52 9.22 -3.44
N THR A 106 8.65 9.84 -4.61
CA THR A 106 9.59 9.36 -5.64
C THR A 106 11.03 9.44 -5.11
N ASN A 107 11.74 8.30 -5.05
CA ASN A 107 13.09 8.15 -4.49
C ASN A 107 13.19 8.34 -2.95
N GLU A 108 12.10 8.25 -2.21
CA GLU A 108 12.14 8.34 -0.75
C GLU A 108 12.61 7.01 -0.13
N GLU A 109 13.81 6.93 0.43
CA GLU A 109 14.24 5.77 1.23
C GLU A 109 13.72 5.86 2.67
N CYS A 110 12.95 4.86 3.10
CA CYS A 110 12.34 4.85 4.44
C CYS A 110 13.09 3.86 5.35
N ILE A 111 13.93 4.39 6.25
CA ILE A 111 14.73 3.58 7.19
C ILE A 111 13.88 2.60 8.00
N PHE A 112 12.69 3.01 8.45
CA PHE A 112 11.79 2.14 9.20
C PHE A 112 11.26 0.96 8.38
N CYS A 113 11.11 1.13 7.06
CA CYS A 113 10.72 0.01 6.21
C CYS A 113 11.91 -0.94 6.00
N GLN A 114 13.11 -0.38 5.84
CA GLN A 114 14.34 -1.14 5.68
C GLN A 114 14.65 -1.97 6.92
N ASP A 115 14.54 -1.39 8.13
CA ASP A 115 14.73 -2.09 9.39
C ASP A 115 13.81 -3.32 9.52
N ILE A 116 12.54 -3.19 9.10
CA ILE A 116 11.58 -4.30 9.10
C ILE A 116 12.03 -5.41 8.14
N ILE A 117 12.46 -5.05 6.93
CA ILE A 117 12.92 -6.00 5.92
C ILE A 117 14.18 -6.73 6.38
N ASP A 118 15.14 -6.01 6.96
CA ASP A 118 16.44 -6.54 7.38
C ASP A 118 16.28 -7.44 8.61
N SER A 119 15.44 -7.05 9.57
CA SER A 119 15.12 -7.86 10.76
C SER A 119 14.48 -9.22 10.45
N LEU A 120 13.89 -9.37 9.26
CA LEU A 120 13.33 -10.63 8.76
C LEU A 120 14.34 -11.47 7.96
N GLY A 121 15.46 -10.88 7.52
CA GLY A 121 16.50 -11.54 6.72
C GLY A 121 17.70 -12.06 7.54
N GLU A 122 17.97 -11.47 8.70
CA GLU A 122 19.06 -11.90 9.59
C GLU A 122 18.55 -12.91 10.63
N GLN A 123 18.48 -14.20 10.26
CA GLN A 123 18.40 -15.34 11.19
C GLN A 123 18.64 -16.69 10.53
#